data_AF-A0A6C0INJ7-F1
#
_entry.id   AF-A0A6C0INJ7-F1
#
_cell.length_a   1.000
_cell.length_b   1.000
_cell.length_c   1.000
_cell.angle_alpha   90.00
_cell.angle_beta   90.00
_cell.angle_gamma   90.00
#
_symmetry.space_group_name_H-M   'P 1'
#
loop_
_entity.id
_entity.type
_entity.pdbx_description
1 polymer ?
#
loop_
_entity_poly.entity_id
_entity_poly.type
_entity_poly.pdbx_seq_one_letter_code
_entity_poly.pdbx_strand_id
1 'polypeptide(L)'
;MGYSYQPQPKALLCDIRSFTSDFGLVSDCYYIYYNERILLYDLYEFCKQLDGFNSCLTRFAYLYKKDPPEYINNFYMKYENKSIVYIQRRCRIIWGMLTPTERTRFINNYILLDELLL
;
A
#
# COMPACT_ATOMS: atom_id res chain seq x y z
N MET A 1 18.37 -12.00 -33.54
CA MET A 1 18.86 -11.56 -32.22
C MET A 1 18.05 -12.31 -31.18
N GLY A 2 18.70 -13.19 -30.40
CA GLY A 2 18.01 -14.02 -29.42
C GLY A 2 17.75 -13.25 -28.13
N TYR A 3 16.49 -13.10 -27.75
CA TYR A 3 16.13 -12.64 -26.42
C TYR A 3 16.50 -13.76 -25.43
N SER A 4 17.57 -13.60 -24.66
CA SER A 4 17.88 -14.48 -23.56
C SER A 4 16.88 -14.22 -22.44
N TYR A 5 15.96 -15.16 -22.24
CA TYR A 5 14.97 -15.08 -21.16
C TYR A 5 15.71 -15.10 -19.81
N GLN A 6 15.75 -13.95 -19.13
CA GLN A 6 16.26 -13.88 -17.76
C GLN A 6 15.09 -14.15 -16.80
N PRO A 7 15.12 -15.25 -16.04
CA PRO A 7 14.07 -15.54 -15.08
C PRO A 7 14.03 -14.46 -14.00
N GLN A 8 12.83 -13.99 -13.67
CA GLN A 8 12.63 -13.02 -12.59
C GLN A 8 13.04 -13.62 -11.24
N PRO A 9 13.54 -12.81 -10.28
CA PRO A 9 13.86 -13.29 -8.95
C PRO A 9 12.66 -13.94 -8.28
N LYS A 10 12.87 -15.11 -7.64
CA LYS A 10 11.80 -15.86 -6.95
C LYS A 10 11.07 -15.00 -5.91
N ALA A 11 11.80 -14.18 -5.16
CA ALA A 11 11.23 -13.27 -4.16
C ALA A 11 10.23 -12.29 -4.77
N LEU A 12 10.55 -11.70 -5.92
CA LEU A 12 9.67 -10.78 -6.64
C LEU A 12 8.39 -11.49 -7.12
N LEU A 13 8.52 -12.71 -7.64
CA LEU A 13 7.36 -13.49 -8.08
C LEU A 13 6.44 -13.88 -6.91
N CYS A 14 7.00 -14.20 -5.76
CA CYS A 14 6.23 -14.46 -4.54
C CYS A 14 5.49 -13.20 -4.07
N ASP A 15 6.14 -12.04 -4.07
CA ASP A 15 5.55 -10.75 -3.69
C ASP A 15 4.37 -10.39 -4.60
N ILE A 16 4.55 -10.46 -5.93
CA ILE A 16 3.49 -10.18 -6.91
C ILE A 16 2.27 -11.10 -6.68
N ARG A 17 2.51 -12.37 -6.36
CA ARG A 17 1.41 -13.33 -6.11
C ARG A 17 0.68 -13.02 -4.81
N SER A 18 1.42 -12.73 -3.74
CA SER A 18 0.82 -12.44 -2.43
C SER A 18 0.10 -11.10 -2.42
N PHE A 19 0.51 -10.13 -3.23
CA PHE A 19 -0.11 -8.80 -3.31
C PHE A 19 -1.63 -8.84 -3.38
N THR A 20 -2.17 -9.64 -4.32
CA THR A 20 -3.61 -9.70 -4.59
C THR A 20 -4.36 -10.44 -3.49
N SER A 21 -3.82 -11.55 -2.98
CA SER A 21 -4.45 -12.31 -1.89
C SER A 21 -4.46 -11.52 -0.59
N ASP A 22 -3.34 -10.88 -0.26
CA ASP A 22 -3.18 -10.15 0.99
C ASP A 22 -4.07 -8.90 0.99
N PHE A 23 -4.16 -8.18 -0.15
CA PHE A 23 -5.07 -7.04 -0.26
C PHE A 23 -6.54 -7.49 -0.20
N GLY A 24 -6.88 -8.62 -0.81
CA GLY A 24 -8.24 -9.18 -0.77
C GLY A 24 -8.69 -9.44 0.66
N LEU A 25 -7.85 -10.12 1.45
CA LEU A 25 -8.10 -10.36 2.87
C LEU A 25 -8.33 -9.06 3.63
N VAL A 26 -7.44 -8.07 3.45
CA VAL A 26 -7.57 -6.75 4.11
C VAL A 26 -8.86 -6.06 3.69
N SER A 27 -9.18 -6.04 2.39
CA SER A 27 -10.39 -5.38 1.91
C SER A 27 -11.65 -6.05 2.42
N ASP A 28 -11.66 -7.38 2.52
CA ASP A 28 -12.81 -8.14 3.00
C ASP A 28 -13.04 -7.89 4.50
N CYS A 29 -11.98 -7.95 5.32
CA CYS A 29 -12.06 -7.63 6.76
C CYS A 29 -12.61 -6.21 6.98
N TYR A 30 -12.08 -5.21 6.27
CA TYR A 30 -12.55 -3.84 6.38
C TYR A 30 -13.94 -3.62 5.80
N TYR A 31 -14.38 -4.41 4.82
CA TYR A 31 -15.74 -4.33 4.30
C TYR A 31 -16.77 -4.93 5.27
N ILE A 32 -16.38 -5.96 6.01
CA ILE A 32 -17.24 -6.62 7.01
C ILE A 32 -17.40 -5.75 8.26
N TYR A 33 -16.29 -5.24 8.80
CA TYR A 33 -16.31 -4.56 10.11
C TYR A 33 -16.29 -3.03 10.02
N TYR A 34 -15.88 -2.46 8.87
CA TYR A 34 -15.60 -1.04 8.70
C TYR A 34 -16.04 -0.53 7.31
N ASN A 35 -15.29 0.42 6.74
CA ASN A 35 -15.42 0.85 5.36
C ASN A 35 -14.05 1.23 4.78
N GLU A 36 -14.00 1.45 3.47
CA GLU A 36 -12.74 1.74 2.76
C GLU A 36 -12.09 3.07 3.15
N ARG A 37 -12.84 4.03 3.72
CA ARG A 37 -12.24 5.28 4.24
C ARG A 37 -11.40 5.01 5.47
N ILE A 38 -11.87 4.11 6.33
CA ILE A 38 -11.15 3.69 7.53
C ILE A 38 -9.88 2.94 7.10
N LEU A 39 -9.99 2.00 6.15
CA LEU A 39 -8.83 1.34 5.57
C LEU A 39 -7.79 2.32 5.01
N LEU A 40 -8.23 3.32 4.26
CA LEU A 40 -7.34 4.32 3.70
C LEU A 40 -6.63 5.15 4.80
N TYR A 41 -7.36 5.44 5.88
CA TYR A 41 -6.83 6.16 7.02
C TYR A 41 -5.77 5.33 7.75
N ASP A 42 -6.07 4.08 8.07
CA ASP A 42 -5.17 3.18 8.80
C ASP A 42 -3.91 2.86 8.01
N LEU A 43 -4.05 2.62 6.70
CA LEU A 43 -2.89 2.45 5.81
C LEU A 43 -1.96 3.66 5.85
N TYR A 44 -2.52 4.85 5.90
CA TYR A 44 -1.74 6.08 5.93
C TYR A 44 -1.08 6.32 7.28
N GLU A 45 -1.80 6.12 8.38
CA GLU A 45 -1.22 6.22 9.73
C GLU A 45 -0.12 5.16 9.94
N PHE A 46 -0.31 3.94 9.44
CA PHE A 46 0.74 2.94 9.43
C PHE A 46 1.97 3.39 8.63
N CYS A 47 1.76 3.93 7.42
CA CYS A 47 2.86 4.41 6.57
C CYS A 47 3.67 5.54 7.22
N LYS A 48 3.03 6.46 7.97
CA LYS A 48 3.74 7.51 8.71
C LYS A 48 4.70 6.96 9.76
N GLN A 49 4.42 5.79 10.30
CA GLN A 49 5.27 5.12 11.30
C GLN A 49 6.43 4.36 10.66
N LEU A 50 6.45 4.19 9.33
CA LEU A 50 7.52 3.52 8.62
C LEU A 50 8.68 4.48 8.35
N ASP A 51 9.86 4.09 8.83
CA ASP A 51 11.10 4.75 8.46
C ASP A 51 11.28 4.68 6.94
N GLY A 52 11.41 5.85 6.30
CA GLY A 52 11.64 5.93 4.86
C GLY A 52 10.38 5.93 3.99
N PHE A 53 9.17 6.11 4.54
CA PHE A 53 7.96 6.27 3.71
C PHE A 53 8.09 7.41 2.68
N ASN A 54 8.64 8.56 3.09
CA ASN A 54 8.96 9.65 2.16
C ASN A 54 9.94 9.21 1.06
N SER A 55 10.93 8.38 1.40
CA SER A 55 11.88 7.82 0.42
C SER A 55 11.18 6.87 -0.57
N CYS A 56 10.18 6.11 -0.12
CA CYS A 56 9.32 5.32 -1.00
C CYS A 56 8.52 6.24 -1.94
N LEU A 57 7.87 7.28 -1.42
CA LEU A 57 7.16 8.26 -2.25
C LEU A 57 8.08 8.94 -3.27
N THR A 58 9.32 9.24 -2.90
CA THR A 58 10.36 9.76 -3.81
C THR A 58 10.64 8.79 -4.96
N ARG A 59 10.78 7.48 -4.70
CA ARG A 59 10.96 6.47 -5.75
C ARG A 59 9.76 6.42 -6.70
N PHE A 60 8.55 6.50 -6.17
CA PHE A 60 7.34 6.55 -6.98
C PHE A 60 7.24 7.83 -7.82
N ALA A 61 7.67 8.98 -7.28
CA ALA A 61 7.77 10.21 -8.07
C ALA A 61 8.66 10.01 -9.30
N TYR A 62 9.84 9.39 -9.12
CA TYR A 62 10.73 9.07 -10.23
C TYR A 62 10.13 8.06 -11.21
N LEU A 63 9.46 7.01 -10.74
CA LEU A 63 8.76 6.03 -11.61
C LEU A 63 7.70 6.69 -12.49
N TYR A 64 6.98 7.68 -11.94
CA TYR A 64 5.98 8.45 -12.68
C TYR A 64 6.54 9.65 -13.43
N LYS A 65 7.86 9.86 -13.42
CA LYS A 65 8.54 11.02 -14.05
C LYS A 65 8.00 12.36 -13.52
N LYS A 66 7.82 12.45 -12.21
CA LYS A 66 7.35 13.65 -11.49
C LYS A 66 8.43 14.21 -10.59
N ASP A 67 8.34 15.51 -10.31
CA ASP A 67 9.17 16.15 -9.30
C ASP A 67 8.86 15.56 -7.91
N PRO A 68 9.85 15.06 -7.14
CA PRO A 68 9.58 14.40 -5.86
C PRO A 68 8.96 15.30 -4.78
N PRO A 69 9.48 16.52 -4.51
CA PRO A 69 8.83 17.45 -3.59
C PRO A 69 7.37 17.70 -3.95
N GLU A 70 7.09 18.00 -5.23
CA GLU A 70 5.73 18.27 -5.70
C GLU A 70 4.83 17.02 -5.59
N TYR A 71 5.36 15.83 -5.94
CA TYR A 71 4.61 14.57 -5.85
C TYR A 71 4.24 14.23 -4.41
N ILE A 72 5.18 14.37 -3.47
CA ILE A 72 4.98 14.08 -2.05
C ILE A 72 3.94 15.05 -1.48
N ASN A 73 4.08 16.35 -1.76
CA ASN A 73 3.12 17.35 -1.31
C ASN A 73 1.71 17.06 -1.87
N ASN A 74 1.61 16.78 -3.17
CA ASN A 74 0.35 16.41 -3.81
C ASN A 74 -0.24 15.11 -3.27
N PHE A 75 0.60 14.14 -2.88
CA PHE A 75 0.16 12.89 -2.28
C PHE A 75 -0.51 13.14 -0.92
N TYR A 76 0.12 13.97 -0.08
CA TYR A 76 -0.44 14.37 1.22
C TYR A 76 -1.67 15.27 1.10
N MET A 77 -1.69 16.23 0.17
CA MET A 77 -2.87 17.07 -0.08
C MET A 77 -4.06 16.27 -0.62
N LYS A 78 -3.80 15.29 -1.51
CA LYS A 78 -4.84 14.36 -1.97
C LYS A 78 -5.29 13.44 -0.86
N TYR A 79 -4.42 13.15 0.12
CA TYR A 79 -4.79 12.39 1.30
C TYR A 79 -5.94 13.07 2.06
N GLU A 80 -5.77 14.36 2.37
CA GLU A 80 -6.74 15.18 3.08
C GLU A 80 -8.05 15.41 2.30
N ASN A 81 -8.02 15.24 0.98
CA ASN A 81 -9.21 15.36 0.15
C ASN A 81 -10.17 14.16 0.36
N LYS A 82 -11.37 14.46 0.85
CA LYS A 82 -12.43 13.49 1.24
C LYS A 82 -13.17 12.84 0.07
N SER A 83 -12.77 13.07 -1.18
CA SER A 83 -13.45 12.51 -2.36
C SER A 83 -13.44 10.97 -2.35
N ILE A 84 -14.64 10.39 -2.41
CA ILE A 84 -14.90 8.94 -2.33
C ILE A 84 -14.51 8.19 -3.60
N VAL A 85 -14.56 8.88 -4.74
CA VAL A 85 -14.56 8.28 -6.10
C VAL A 85 -13.30 7.46 -6.40
N TYR A 86 -12.22 7.63 -5.63
CA TYR A 86 -10.93 6.97 -5.88
C TYR A 86 -10.33 6.29 -4.64
N ILE A 87 -11.11 6.02 -3.60
CA ILE A 87 -10.58 5.46 -2.34
C ILE A 87 -9.93 4.10 -2.56
N GLN A 88 -10.62 3.13 -3.18
CA GLN A 88 -10.04 1.81 -3.49
C GLN A 88 -8.70 1.90 -4.22
N ARG A 89 -8.64 2.77 -5.24
CA ARG A 89 -7.41 2.97 -6.02
C ARG A 89 -6.29 3.51 -5.15
N ARG A 90 -6.60 4.44 -4.23
CA ARG A 90 -5.62 5.00 -3.29
C ARG A 90 -5.13 3.94 -2.31
N CYS A 91 -6.03 3.13 -1.74
CA CYS A 91 -5.65 2.01 -0.88
C CYS A 91 -4.70 1.06 -1.61
N ARG A 92 -5.00 0.69 -2.86
CA ARG A 92 -4.13 -0.19 -3.66
C ARG A 92 -2.78 0.42 -3.98
N ILE A 93 -2.72 1.73 -4.24
CA ILE A 93 -1.44 2.43 -4.47
C ILE A 93 -0.59 2.39 -3.20
N ILE A 94 -1.16 2.72 -2.05
CA ILE A 94 -0.43 2.69 -0.77
C ILE A 94 -0.01 1.26 -0.43
N TRP A 95 -0.92 0.29 -0.60
CA TRP A 95 -0.61 -1.12 -0.41
C TRP A 95 0.55 -1.59 -1.30
N GLY A 96 0.60 -1.12 -2.55
CA GLY A 96 1.69 -1.42 -3.49
C GLY A 96 3.01 -0.74 -3.18
N MET A 97 3.02 0.24 -2.27
CA MET A 97 4.26 0.86 -1.77
C MET A 97 4.89 0.03 -0.64
N LEU A 98 4.11 -0.81 0.04
CA LEU A 98 4.56 -1.61 1.16
C LEU A 98 5.28 -2.88 0.67
N THR A 99 6.42 -3.17 1.29
CA THR A 99 7.11 -4.46 1.17
C THR A 99 6.24 -5.59 1.74
N PRO A 100 6.47 -6.87 1.35
CA PRO A 100 5.76 -8.02 1.94
C PRO A 100 5.80 -8.04 3.48
N THR A 101 6.95 -7.65 4.05
CA THR A 101 7.14 -7.57 5.50
C THR A 101 6.30 -6.47 6.14
N GLU A 102 6.17 -5.31 5.50
CA GLU A 102 5.33 -4.21 5.98
C GLU A 102 3.85 -4.54 5.83
N ARG A 103 3.46 -5.17 4.72
CA ARG A 103 2.09 -5.69 4.52
C ARG A 103 1.69 -6.69 5.60
N THR A 104 2.60 -7.61 5.93
CA THR A 104 2.41 -8.58 7.03
C THR A 104 2.28 -7.88 8.38
N ARG A 105 3.12 -6.88 8.66
CA ARG A 105 3.02 -6.07 9.89
C ARG A 105 1.70 -5.31 9.99
N PHE A 106 1.22 -4.75 8.87
CA PHE A 106 -0.08 -4.09 8.83
C PHE A 106 -1.21 -5.05 9.20
N ILE A 107 -1.28 -6.22 8.54
CA ILE A 107 -2.30 -7.24 8.81
C ILE A 107 -2.28 -7.67 10.28
N ASN A 108 -1.09 -7.94 10.81
CA ASN A 108 -0.97 -8.34 12.21
C ASN A 108 -1.48 -7.27 13.17
N ASN A 109 -1.14 -5.99 12.90
CA ASN A 109 -1.44 -4.90 13.82
C ASN A 109 -2.88 -4.38 13.73
N TYR A 110 -3.48 -4.38 12.53
CA TYR A 110 -4.77 -3.71 12.24
C TYR A 110 -5.90 -4.67 11.89
N ILE A 111 -5.63 -5.98 11.83
CA ILE A 111 -6.66 -6.98 11.56
C ILE A 111 -6.64 -8.02 12.67
N LEU A 112 -5.51 -8.70 12.87
CA LEU A 112 -5.45 -9.82 13.81
C LEU A 112 -5.44 -9.38 15.28
N LEU A 113 -4.77 -8.27 15.63
CA LEU A 113 -4.81 -7.75 17.00
C LEU A 113 -6.18 -7.17 17.37
N ASP A 114 -6.92 -6.59 16.41
CA ASP A 114 -8.27 -6.07 16.65
C ASP A 114 -9.29 -7.19 16.87
N GLU A 115 -9.17 -8.32 16.16
CA GLU A 115 -10.03 -9.50 16.36
C GLU A 115 -9.83 -10.18 17.72
N LEU A 116 -8.67 -10.01 18.38
CA LEU A 116 -8.37 -10.58 19.70
C LEU A 116 -8.84 -9.72 20.88
N LEU A 117 -9.29 -8.48 20.61
CA LEU A 117 -9.76 -7.52 21.62
C LEU A 117 -11.30 -7.39 21.68
N LEU A 118 -12.01 -8.15 20.85
CA LEU A 118 -13.48 -8.33 20.86
C LEU A 118 -13.86 -9.67 21.49
#